data_AF-A0A8J3AKF0-F1
#
_entry.id   AF-A0A8J3AKF0-F1
#
_cell.length_a   1.000
_cell.length_b   1.000
_cell.length_c   1.000
_cell.angle_alpha   90.00
_cell.angle_beta   90.00
_cell.angle_gamma   90.00
#
_symmetry.space_group_name_H-M   'P 1'
#
loop_
_entity.id
_entity.type
_entity.pdbx_description
1 polymer ?
#
loop_
_entity_poly.entity_id
_entity_poly.type
_entity_poly.pdbx_seq_one_letter_code
_entity_poly.pdbx_strand_id
1 'polypeptide(L)'
;MNEMLKRLEVLENVVEQLNVKVNLLQQTNQQPVEEIFKEVPHWKRNSVSKYMIKVVYPGIYRSKDKPRAAFPKNRRTVAEKIEVGQYMFIYATSPEKKIIGLTKVISSIKKVDVDRWPYSIDLVWIVGPKPGVQFKEVGLDIRPLPGDTLFSISDDRAQDVIKALNEQPDLDKGMLDYLADKYEDEDLF
;
A
#
# COMPACT_ATOMS: atom_id res chain seq x y z
N MET A 1 43.67 27.94 38.37
CA MET A 1 42.63 27.46 39.30
C MET A 1 41.23 27.56 38.70
N ASN A 2 40.87 28.67 38.05
CA ASN A 2 39.53 28.90 37.48
C ASN A 2 39.13 27.97 36.31
N GLU A 3 40.09 27.52 35.49
CA GLU A 3 39.83 26.65 34.33
C GLU A 3 39.39 25.23 34.73
N MET A 4 39.93 24.72 35.84
CA MET A 4 39.67 23.37 36.33
C MET A 4 38.27 23.24 36.93
N LEU A 5 37.82 24.29 37.63
CA LEU A 5 36.49 24.37 38.21
C LEU A 5 35.41 24.43 37.11
N LYS A 6 35.65 25.18 36.03
CA LYS A 6 34.75 25.19 34.86
C LYS A 6 34.63 23.84 34.17
N ARG A 7 35.72 23.07 34.08
CA ARG A 7 35.69 21.71 33.51
C ARG A 7 34.92 20.74 34.39
N LEU A 8 35.04 20.86 35.71
CA LEU A 8 34.29 20.05 36.67
C LEU A 8 32.78 20.32 36.55
N GLU A 9 32.37 21.59 36.51
CA GLU A 9 30.97 21.98 36.37
C GLU A 9 30.33 21.46 35.07
N VAL A 10 31.07 21.51 33.95
CA VAL A 10 30.63 20.94 32.67
C VAL A 10 30.48 19.42 32.74
N LEU A 11 31.42 18.73 33.40
CA LEU A 11 31.38 17.28 33.55
C LEU A 11 30.22 16.82 34.43
N GLU A 12 29.95 17.53 35.53
CA GLU A 12 28.82 17.26 36.42
C GLU A 12 27.49 17.37 35.67
N ASN A 13 27.33 18.42 34.87
CA ASN A 13 26.12 18.63 34.06
C ASN A 13 25.94 17.54 32.99
N VAL A 14 27.02 17.10 32.33
CA VAL A 14 26.97 15.99 31.36
C VAL A 14 26.60 14.67 32.03
N VAL A 15 27.14 14.38 33.20
CA VAL A 15 26.81 13.17 33.97
C VAL A 15 25.35 13.18 34.41
N GLU A 16 24.84 14.33 34.83
CA GLU A 16 23.43 14.48 35.22
C GLU A 16 22.49 14.23 34.03
N GLN A 17 22.79 14.81 32.86
CA GLN A 17 22.02 14.57 31.62
C GLN A 17 22.06 13.11 31.17
N LEU A 18 23.21 12.45 31.30
CA LEU A 18 23.36 11.04 30.98
C LEU A 18 22.54 10.16 31.94
N ASN A 19 22.54 10.46 33.24
CA ASN A 19 21.74 9.74 34.22
C ASN A 19 20.24 9.89 33.96
N VAL A 20 19.77 11.09 33.61
CA VAL A 20 18.37 11.30 33.21
C VAL A 20 18.03 10.44 31.99
N LYS A 21 18.89 10.42 30.97
CA LYS A 21 18.65 9.65 29.74
C LYS A 21 18.68 8.13 29.99
N VAL A 22 19.60 7.66 30.82
CA VAL A 22 19.69 6.25 31.23
C VAL A 22 18.45 5.84 32.00
N ASN A 23 17.98 6.66 32.95
CA ASN A 23 16.76 6.40 33.71
C ASN A 23 15.52 6.37 32.81
N LEU A 24 15.44 7.26 31.81
CA LEU A 24 14.34 7.28 30.84
C LEU A 24 14.32 6.00 29.99
N LEU A 25 15.50 5.52 29.55
CA LEU A 25 15.64 4.28 28.81
C LEU A 25 15.33 3.05 29.68
N GLN A 26 15.73 3.06 30.94
CA GLN A 26 15.41 1.98 31.90
C GLN A 26 13.91 1.94 32.21
N GLN A 27 13.24 3.09 32.35
CA GLN A 27 11.79 3.16 32.51
C GLN A 27 11.05 2.69 31.26
N THR A 28 11.58 2.98 30.07
CA THR A 28 11.03 2.48 28.79
C THR A 28 11.18 0.94 28.67
N ASN A 29 12.23 0.36 29.25
CA ASN A 29 12.51 -1.08 29.23
C ASN A 29 11.82 -1.89 30.35
N GLN A 30 11.05 -1.25 31.24
CA GLN A 30 10.32 -1.94 32.32
C GLN A 30 8.86 -2.29 31.97
N GLN A 31 8.42 -2.06 30.73
CA GLN A 31 7.15 -2.63 30.27
C GLN A 31 7.28 -4.16 30.12
N PRO A 32 6.29 -4.95 30.57
CA PRO A 32 6.32 -6.40 30.44
C PRO A 32 6.50 -6.80 28.97
N VAL A 33 7.50 -7.64 28.72
CA VAL A 33 7.97 -8.09 27.39
C VAL A 33 6.86 -8.76 26.57
N GLU A 34 5.75 -9.14 27.19
CA GLU A 34 4.60 -9.79 26.54
C GLU A 34 3.76 -8.84 25.66
N GLU A 35 3.88 -7.51 25.77
CA GLU A 35 3.12 -6.57 24.91
C GLU A 35 3.94 -5.96 23.75
N ILE A 36 5.24 -6.26 23.63
CA ILE A 36 6.15 -5.59 22.67
C ILE A 36 6.18 -6.26 21.27
N PHE A 37 5.58 -7.43 21.10
CA PHE A 37 5.50 -8.14 19.81
C PHE A 37 4.06 -8.35 19.30
N LYS A 38 3.17 -7.37 19.45
CA LYS A 38 2.11 -7.24 18.45
C LYS A 38 2.79 -6.76 17.17
N GLU A 39 3.20 -7.70 16.32
CA GLU A 39 3.69 -7.39 14.97
C GLU A 39 2.78 -6.32 14.38
N VAL A 40 3.36 -5.16 14.06
CA VAL A 40 2.61 -4.09 13.41
C VAL A 40 2.09 -4.70 12.11
N PRO A 41 0.77 -4.75 11.91
CA PRO A 41 0.23 -5.42 10.73
C PRO A 41 0.82 -4.77 9.49
N HIS A 42 1.44 -5.59 8.65
CA HIS A 42 2.11 -5.17 7.42
C HIS A 42 1.15 -4.57 6.38
N TRP A 43 -0.14 -4.44 6.72
CA TRP A 43 -1.16 -3.85 5.88
C TRP A 43 -2.27 -3.19 6.71
N LYS A 44 -2.97 -2.20 6.13
CA LYS A 44 -4.15 -1.56 6.74
C LYS A 44 -5.27 -1.34 5.72
N ARG A 45 -6.53 -1.55 6.13
CA ARG A 45 -7.71 -1.37 5.29
C ARG A 45 -7.99 0.09 5.00
N ASN A 46 -8.37 0.39 3.76
CA ASN A 46 -8.81 1.71 3.28
C ASN A 46 -7.89 2.85 3.76
N SER A 47 -6.59 2.57 3.78
CA SER A 47 -5.54 3.47 4.23
C SER A 47 -4.57 3.72 3.08
N VAL A 48 -4.00 4.92 3.07
CA VAL A 48 -3.06 5.37 2.04
C VAL A 48 -1.64 5.27 2.58
N SER A 49 -0.73 4.79 1.75
CA SER A 49 0.71 4.81 2.02
C SER A 49 1.48 4.86 0.70
N LYS A 50 2.82 4.78 0.75
CA LYS A 50 3.66 4.73 -0.44
C LYS A 50 3.28 3.59 -1.39
N TYR A 51 3.01 2.41 -0.84
CA TYR A 51 2.53 1.23 -1.56
C TYR A 51 1.14 0.86 -1.10
N MET A 52 0.27 0.57 -2.07
CA MET A 52 -1.11 0.21 -1.81
C MET A 52 -1.55 -0.90 -2.74
N ILE A 53 -2.61 -1.60 -2.37
CA ILE A 53 -3.31 -2.59 -3.19
C ILE A 53 -4.72 -2.08 -3.43
N LYS A 54 -5.02 -1.75 -4.68
CA LYS A 54 -6.35 -1.36 -5.13
C LYS A 54 -7.18 -2.61 -5.43
N VAL A 55 -8.35 -2.71 -4.82
CA VAL A 55 -9.33 -3.76 -5.13
C VAL A 55 -10.17 -3.30 -6.31
N VAL A 56 -10.20 -4.09 -7.38
CA VAL A 56 -10.96 -3.80 -8.61
C VAL A 56 -11.70 -5.04 -9.11
N TYR A 57 -12.75 -4.84 -9.88
CA TYR A 57 -13.36 -5.94 -10.63
C TYR A 57 -12.49 -6.35 -11.83
N PRO A 58 -12.59 -7.62 -12.27
CA PRO A 58 -11.93 -8.13 -13.48
C PRO A 58 -12.10 -7.27 -14.74
N GLY A 59 -13.15 -6.45 -14.86
CA GLY A 59 -13.32 -5.48 -15.94
C GLY A 59 -12.12 -4.54 -16.18
N ILE A 60 -11.18 -4.41 -15.23
CA ILE A 60 -9.92 -3.66 -15.37
C ILE A 60 -9.13 -4.00 -16.64
N TYR A 61 -9.18 -5.24 -17.14
CA TYR A 61 -8.46 -5.67 -18.35
C TYR A 61 -8.90 -4.89 -19.61
N ARG A 62 -10.13 -4.38 -19.65
CA ARG A 62 -10.62 -3.51 -20.74
C ARG A 62 -9.93 -2.15 -20.77
N SER A 63 -9.40 -1.71 -19.63
CA SER A 63 -8.66 -0.45 -19.48
C SER A 63 -7.15 -0.65 -19.43
N LYS A 64 -6.63 -1.75 -20.00
CA LYS A 64 -5.20 -2.10 -19.96
C LYS A 64 -4.27 -0.98 -20.41
N ASP A 65 -4.65 -0.16 -21.39
CA ASP A 65 -3.80 0.93 -21.89
C ASP A 65 -3.86 2.18 -21.01
N LYS A 66 -4.95 2.36 -20.26
CA LYS A 66 -5.23 3.55 -19.44
C LYS A 66 -5.90 3.11 -18.13
N PRO A 67 -5.18 2.42 -17.24
CA PRO A 67 -5.76 1.92 -16.01
C PRO A 67 -6.22 3.08 -15.12
N ARG A 68 -7.31 2.86 -14.39
CA ARG A 68 -7.86 3.84 -13.46
C ARG A 68 -8.27 3.19 -12.15
N ALA A 69 -8.07 3.91 -11.05
CA ALA A 69 -8.56 3.53 -9.74
C ALA A 69 -9.82 4.33 -9.41
N ALA A 70 -10.98 3.68 -9.45
CA ALA A 70 -12.26 4.32 -9.10
C ALA A 70 -12.66 4.07 -7.64
N PHE A 71 -13.36 5.03 -7.05
CA PHE A 71 -13.77 5.03 -5.64
C PHE A 71 -15.25 5.42 -5.51
N PRO A 72 -16.00 4.74 -4.62
CA PRO A 72 -17.40 5.02 -4.37
C PRO A 72 -17.55 6.27 -3.50
N LYS A 73 -18.78 6.81 -3.44
CA LYS A 73 -19.08 8.06 -2.70
C LYS A 73 -18.55 8.05 -1.27
N ASN A 74 -18.71 6.95 -0.55
CA ASN A 74 -18.29 6.77 0.85
C ASN A 74 -16.77 6.57 1.05
N ARG A 75 -15.96 6.55 -0.02
CA ARG A 75 -14.49 6.46 0.05
C ARG A 75 -13.77 7.66 -0.56
N ARG A 76 -14.51 8.76 -0.78
CA ARG A 76 -13.95 10.04 -1.22
C ARG A 76 -12.72 10.46 -0.41
N THR A 77 -12.82 10.42 0.92
CA THR A 77 -11.75 10.87 1.83
C THR A 77 -10.50 10.00 1.77
N VAL A 78 -10.61 8.75 1.31
CA VAL A 78 -9.46 7.88 1.05
C VAL A 78 -8.82 8.30 -0.27
N ALA A 79 -9.63 8.48 -1.31
CA ALA A 79 -9.16 8.90 -2.63
C ALA A 79 -8.49 10.29 -2.61
N GLU A 80 -8.99 11.23 -1.80
CA GLU A 80 -8.40 12.57 -1.64
C GLU A 80 -7.01 12.56 -1.01
N LYS A 81 -6.67 11.52 -0.23
CA LYS A 81 -5.34 11.37 0.40
C LYS A 81 -4.30 10.75 -0.53
N ILE A 82 -4.72 10.24 -1.69
CA ILE A 82 -3.82 9.60 -2.64
C ILE A 82 -3.10 10.67 -3.45
N GLU A 83 -1.78 10.57 -3.48
CA GLU A 83 -0.90 11.56 -4.09
C GLU A 83 -0.22 11.02 -5.35
N VAL A 84 0.08 11.93 -6.28
CA VAL A 84 0.85 11.62 -7.48
C VAL A 84 2.21 11.07 -7.09
N GLY A 85 2.62 9.98 -7.75
CA GLY A 85 3.89 9.30 -7.48
C GLY A 85 3.80 8.09 -6.54
N GLN A 86 2.68 7.92 -5.82
CA GLN A 86 2.42 6.69 -5.06
C GLN A 86 2.18 5.49 -5.98
N TYR A 87 2.29 4.29 -5.42
CA TYR A 87 2.22 3.03 -6.14
C TYR A 87 0.99 2.22 -5.73
N MET A 88 0.29 1.67 -6.73
CA MET A 88 -0.87 0.81 -6.53
C MET A 88 -0.71 -0.51 -7.26
N PHE A 89 -0.65 -1.60 -6.51
CA PHE A 89 -0.91 -2.93 -7.02
C PHE A 89 -2.39 -3.06 -7.38
N ILE A 90 -2.68 -3.75 -8.48
CA ILE A 90 -4.05 -4.01 -8.90
C ILE A 90 -4.42 -5.43 -8.48
N TYR A 91 -5.37 -5.55 -7.56
CA TYR A 91 -5.98 -6.83 -7.18
C TYR A 91 -7.34 -6.98 -7.88
N ALA A 92 -7.39 -7.87 -8.87
CA ALA A 92 -8.63 -8.25 -9.54
C ALA A 92 -9.40 -9.24 -8.64
N THR A 93 -10.65 -8.92 -8.34
CA THR A 93 -11.53 -9.74 -7.51
C THR A 93 -12.00 -11.01 -8.25
N SER A 94 -13.05 -11.66 -7.75
CA SER A 94 -13.57 -12.90 -8.34
C SER A 94 -13.93 -12.68 -9.82
N PRO A 95 -13.63 -13.64 -10.71
CA PRO A 95 -13.07 -14.97 -10.41
C PRO A 95 -11.53 -15.01 -10.33
N GLU A 96 -10.82 -13.94 -10.68
CA GLU A 96 -9.35 -13.92 -10.72
C GLU A 96 -8.72 -14.07 -9.34
N LYS A 97 -9.13 -13.25 -8.37
CA LYS A 97 -8.64 -13.23 -6.98
C LYS A 97 -7.12 -13.14 -6.86
N LYS A 98 -6.50 -12.26 -7.66
CA LYS A 98 -5.05 -12.12 -7.74
C LYS A 98 -4.62 -10.67 -7.88
N ILE A 99 -3.42 -10.37 -7.39
CA ILE A 99 -2.66 -9.18 -7.74
C ILE A 99 -2.07 -9.41 -9.13
N ILE A 100 -2.41 -8.55 -10.09
CA ILE A 100 -2.09 -8.76 -11.50
C ILE A 100 -1.01 -7.82 -12.01
N GLY A 101 -0.62 -6.79 -11.27
CA GLY A 101 0.38 -5.84 -11.73
C GLY A 101 0.57 -4.69 -10.77
N LEU A 102 1.47 -3.78 -11.15
CA LEU A 102 1.80 -2.59 -10.39
C LEU A 102 1.63 -1.34 -11.26
N THR A 103 0.97 -0.34 -10.71
CA THR A 103 0.79 0.97 -11.33
C THR A 103 1.37 2.09 -10.47
N LYS A 104 1.56 3.24 -11.10
CA LYS A 104 1.91 4.51 -10.45
C LYS A 104 0.79 5.52 -10.65
N VAL A 105 0.49 6.27 -9.60
CA VAL A 105 -0.49 7.36 -9.63
C VAL A 105 0.06 8.53 -10.42
N ILE A 106 -0.66 8.98 -11.46
CA ILE A 106 -0.24 10.08 -12.34
C ILE A 106 -1.17 11.30 -12.30
N SER A 107 -2.32 11.20 -11.64
CA SER A 107 -3.22 12.33 -11.42
C SER A 107 -3.74 12.38 -10.01
N SER A 108 -4.15 13.57 -9.56
CA SER A 108 -5.01 13.71 -8.40
C SER A 108 -6.41 13.16 -8.69
N ILE A 109 -7.22 13.02 -7.63
CA ILE A 109 -8.64 12.63 -7.72
C ILE A 109 -9.43 13.53 -8.67
N LYS A 110 -10.25 12.91 -9.52
CA LYS A 110 -11.18 13.56 -10.44
C LYS A 110 -12.59 13.07 -10.17
N LYS A 111 -13.57 13.96 -10.29
CA LYS A 111 -14.98 13.54 -10.31
C LYS A 111 -15.36 13.13 -11.72
N VAL A 112 -15.97 11.96 -11.88
CA VAL A 112 -16.48 11.44 -13.15
C VAL A 112 -18.00 11.29 -13.09
N ASP A 113 -18.66 11.38 -14.24
CA ASP A 113 -20.12 11.29 -14.36
C ASP A 113 -20.58 9.84 -14.38
N VAL A 114 -20.29 9.13 -13.28
CA VAL A 114 -20.66 7.72 -13.07
C VAL A 114 -21.22 7.60 -11.65
N ASP A 115 -22.44 7.11 -11.52
CA ASP A 115 -23.16 7.15 -10.24
C ASP A 115 -22.53 6.27 -9.16
N ARG A 116 -22.07 5.08 -9.54
CA ARG A 116 -21.58 4.05 -8.63
C ARG A 116 -20.19 4.39 -8.08
N TRP A 117 -19.28 4.90 -8.92
CA TRP A 117 -17.90 5.25 -8.56
C TRP A 117 -17.51 6.62 -9.13
N PRO A 118 -18.02 7.71 -8.53
CA PRO A 118 -17.89 9.05 -9.10
C PRO A 118 -16.50 9.65 -8.91
N TYR A 119 -15.56 8.96 -8.26
CA TYR A 119 -14.21 9.45 -8.02
C TYR A 119 -13.20 8.55 -8.70
N SER A 120 -12.28 9.12 -9.50
CA SER A 120 -11.30 8.36 -10.27
C SER A 120 -9.92 8.99 -10.20
N ILE A 121 -8.90 8.14 -10.27
CA ILE A 121 -7.49 8.51 -10.32
C ILE A 121 -6.87 7.80 -11.51
N ASP A 122 -6.19 8.55 -12.38
CA ASP A 122 -5.48 7.97 -13.52
C ASP A 122 -4.17 7.32 -13.06
N LEU A 123 -3.89 6.16 -13.64
CA LEU A 123 -2.73 5.34 -13.33
C LEU A 123 -1.91 5.07 -14.61
N VAL A 124 -0.65 4.69 -14.43
CA VAL A 124 0.20 4.12 -15.49
C VAL A 124 0.82 2.82 -15.00
N TRP A 125 0.89 1.80 -15.84
CA TRP A 125 1.55 0.54 -15.49
C TRP A 125 3.06 0.75 -15.33
N ILE A 126 3.60 0.21 -14.24
CA ILE A 126 5.03 0.04 -13.98
C ILE A 126 5.41 -1.42 -14.25
N VAL A 127 4.56 -2.34 -13.78
CA VAL A 127 4.56 -3.76 -14.16
C VAL A 127 3.19 -4.02 -14.76
N GLY A 128 3.16 -4.37 -16.04
CA GLY A 128 1.91 -4.65 -16.77
C GLY A 128 1.17 -5.87 -16.21
N PRO A 129 -0.04 -6.14 -16.72
CA PRO A 129 -0.82 -7.29 -16.27
C PRO A 129 -0.09 -8.63 -16.46
N LYS A 130 -0.10 -9.44 -15.41
CA LYS A 130 0.52 -10.78 -15.28
C LYS A 130 -0.57 -11.82 -15.01
N PRO A 131 -0.25 -13.13 -15.13
CA PRO A 131 -1.13 -14.21 -14.64
C PRO A 131 -1.54 -14.04 -13.17
N GLY A 132 -0.71 -13.37 -12.39
CA GLY A 132 -0.99 -12.78 -11.08
C GLY A 132 -0.59 -13.65 -9.89
N VAL A 133 -0.58 -13.04 -8.71
CA VAL A 133 -0.24 -13.69 -7.42
C VAL A 133 -1.38 -13.55 -6.41
N GLN A 134 -1.64 -14.58 -5.62
CA GLN A 134 -2.57 -14.54 -4.51
C GLN A 134 -1.91 -13.89 -3.29
N PHE A 135 -2.70 -13.25 -2.42
CA PHE A 135 -2.18 -12.63 -1.19
C PHE A 135 -1.34 -13.57 -0.33
N LYS A 136 -1.79 -14.83 -0.18
CA LYS A 136 -1.08 -15.85 0.61
C LYS A 136 0.32 -16.18 0.07
N GLU A 137 0.53 -16.08 -1.25
CA GLU A 137 1.80 -16.43 -1.90
C GLU A 137 2.90 -15.39 -1.59
N VAL A 138 2.50 -14.19 -1.17
CA VAL A 138 3.37 -13.06 -0.84
C VAL A 138 3.32 -12.70 0.65
N GLY A 139 2.82 -13.61 1.48
CA GLY A 139 2.75 -13.42 2.93
C GLY A 139 1.79 -12.31 3.37
N LEU A 140 0.79 -11.97 2.56
CA LEU A 140 -0.26 -11.05 2.93
C LEU A 140 -1.49 -11.84 3.42
N ASP A 141 -1.80 -11.76 4.70
CA ASP A 141 -3.06 -12.30 5.24
C ASP A 141 -4.21 -11.30 5.05
N ILE A 142 -4.52 -11.00 3.79
CA ILE A 142 -5.60 -10.08 3.41
C ILE A 142 -6.80 -10.88 2.93
N ARG A 143 -7.93 -10.67 3.60
CA ARG A 143 -9.25 -11.12 3.14
C ARG A 143 -10.14 -9.91 2.86
N PRO A 144 -10.32 -9.52 1.58
CA PRO A 144 -11.20 -8.42 1.21
C PRO A 144 -12.63 -8.65 1.69
N LEU A 145 -13.21 -7.64 2.32
CA LEU A 145 -14.61 -7.61 2.75
C LEU A 145 -15.40 -6.60 1.91
N PRO A 146 -16.74 -6.70 1.88
CA PRO A 146 -17.58 -5.68 1.26
C PRO A 146 -17.22 -4.27 1.78
N GLY A 147 -16.94 -3.35 0.86
CA GLY A 147 -16.55 -1.98 1.17
C GLY A 147 -15.05 -1.73 1.33
N ASP A 148 -14.21 -2.76 1.25
CA ASP A 148 -12.77 -2.59 1.05
C ASP A 148 -12.49 -2.19 -0.39
N THR A 149 -11.79 -1.07 -0.54
CA THR A 149 -11.44 -0.53 -1.86
C THR A 149 -9.95 -0.38 -2.05
N LEU A 150 -9.18 -0.47 -0.96
CA LEU A 150 -7.75 -0.18 -0.91
C LEU A 150 -7.16 -0.84 0.34
N PHE A 151 -5.92 -1.31 0.26
CA PHE A 151 -5.09 -1.67 1.41
C PHE A 151 -3.77 -0.94 1.30
N SER A 152 -3.28 -0.29 2.36
CA SER A 152 -1.86 0.05 2.42
C SER A 152 -1.06 -1.19 2.77
N ILE A 153 0.18 -1.29 2.30
CA ILE A 153 1.12 -2.34 2.69
C ILE A 153 2.49 -1.73 3.00
N SER A 154 3.28 -2.43 3.82
CA SER A 154 4.65 -2.03 4.12
C SER A 154 5.58 -2.22 2.92
N ASP A 155 6.71 -1.51 2.94
CA ASP A 155 7.70 -1.54 1.84
C ASP A 155 8.27 -2.96 1.61
N ASP A 156 8.50 -3.74 2.67
CA ASP A 156 8.97 -5.13 2.56
C ASP A 156 7.98 -6.03 1.81
N ARG A 157 6.69 -5.98 2.18
CA ARG A 157 5.64 -6.74 1.48
C ARG A 157 5.49 -6.28 0.03
N ALA A 158 5.64 -4.98 -0.23
CA ALA A 158 5.61 -4.47 -1.60
C ALA A 158 6.74 -5.05 -2.46
N GLN A 159 7.95 -5.19 -1.91
CA GLN A 159 9.07 -5.81 -2.63
C GLN A 159 8.80 -7.30 -2.91
N ASP A 160 8.22 -8.02 -1.96
CA ASP A 160 7.85 -9.43 -2.17
C ASP A 160 6.84 -9.60 -3.31
N VAL A 161 5.82 -8.72 -3.38
CA VAL A 161 4.85 -8.71 -4.48
C VAL A 161 5.51 -8.39 -5.83
N ILE A 162 6.38 -7.37 -5.87
CA ILE A 162 7.09 -6.98 -7.11
C ILE A 162 7.95 -8.13 -7.63
N LYS A 163 8.70 -8.78 -6.73
CA LYS A 163 9.53 -9.94 -7.06
C LYS A 163 8.66 -11.05 -7.67
N ALA A 164 7.59 -11.43 -6.99
CA ALA A 164 6.72 -12.52 -7.44
C ALA A 164 6.00 -12.20 -8.77
N LEU A 165 5.69 -10.94 -9.07
CA LEU A 165 5.15 -10.52 -10.36
C LEU A 165 6.21 -10.57 -11.48
N ASN A 166 7.45 -10.19 -11.20
CA ASN A 166 8.53 -10.17 -12.19
C ASN A 166 9.05 -11.58 -12.54
N GLU A 167 8.84 -12.57 -11.67
CA GLU A 167 9.13 -13.97 -11.95
C GLU A 167 8.14 -14.61 -12.95
N GLN A 168 7.05 -13.92 -13.28
CA GLN A 168 6.04 -14.38 -14.22
C GLN A 168 6.22 -13.77 -15.62
N PRO A 169 5.90 -14.52 -16.69
CA PRO A 169 5.82 -13.94 -18.03
C PRO A 169 4.74 -12.86 -18.09
N ASP A 170 4.93 -11.88 -18.97
CA ASP A 170 3.85 -10.96 -19.33
C ASP A 170 2.70 -11.71 -19.99
N LEU A 171 1.47 -11.22 -19.79
CA LEU A 171 0.35 -11.68 -20.58
C LEU A 171 0.53 -11.19 -22.02
N ASP A 172 0.46 -12.12 -22.98
CA ASP A 172 0.47 -11.74 -24.38
C ASP A 172 -0.83 -10.99 -24.76
N LYS A 173 -0.79 -10.35 -25.93
CA LYS A 173 -1.91 -9.57 -26.43
C LYS A 173 -3.19 -10.40 -26.58
N GLY A 174 -3.09 -11.64 -27.06
CA GLY A 174 -4.25 -12.51 -27.25
C GLY A 174 -4.93 -12.85 -25.93
N MET A 175 -4.16 -13.11 -24.89
CA MET A 175 -4.69 -13.36 -23.54
C MET A 175 -5.30 -12.09 -22.93
N LEU A 176 -4.69 -10.93 -23.13
CA LEU A 176 -5.23 -9.65 -22.66
C LEU A 176 -6.56 -9.30 -23.35
N ASP A 177 -6.66 -9.55 -24.66
CA ASP A 177 -7.88 -9.32 -25.43
C ASP A 177 -8.96 -10.33 -25.00
N TYR A 178 -8.62 -11.61 -24.84
CA TYR A 178 -9.53 -12.62 -24.29
C TYR A 178 -10.07 -12.24 -22.90
N LEU A 179 -9.22 -11.78 -21.98
CA LEU A 179 -9.66 -11.36 -20.64
C LEU A 179 -10.53 -10.10 -20.69
N ALA A 180 -10.24 -9.17 -21.60
CA ALA A 180 -11.08 -7.99 -21.79
C ALA A 180 -12.48 -8.37 -22.29
N ASP A 181 -12.57 -9.29 -23.25
CA ASP A 181 -13.84 -9.79 -23.80
C ASP A 181 -14.61 -10.64 -22.78
N LYS A 182 -13.90 -11.52 -22.04
CA LYS A 182 -14.49 -12.38 -21.01
C LYS A 182 -15.21 -11.58 -19.93
N TYR A 183 -14.72 -10.38 -19.62
CA TYR A 183 -15.26 -9.50 -18.59
C TYR A 183 -15.92 -8.26 -19.18
N GLU A 184 -16.45 -8.34 -20.40
CA GLU A 184 -17.13 -7.23 -21.06
C GLU A 184 -18.32 -6.71 -20.24
N ASP A 185 -19.09 -7.62 -19.65
CA ASP A 185 -20.28 -7.31 -18.85
C ASP A 185 -19.96 -7.00 -17.37
N GLU A 186 -18.73 -7.22 -16.93
CA GLU A 186 -18.34 -6.81 -15.58
C GLU A 186 -18.02 -5.32 -15.60
N ASP A 187 -18.88 -4.56 -14.92
CA ASP A 187 -18.81 -3.11 -14.80
C ASP A 187 -17.35 -2.64 -14.70
N LEU A 188 -16.91 -1.92 -15.74
CA LEU A 188 -15.87 -0.92 -15.58
C LEU A 188 -16.48 0.12 -14.66
N PHE A 189 -16.03 0.13 -13.41
CA PHE A 189 -16.52 0.99 -12.33
C PHE A 189 -17.78 0.39 -11.68
#